data_AF-A0A7C4EK09-F1
#
_entry.id   AF-A0A7C4EK09-F1
#
_cell.length_a   1.000
_cell.length_b   1.000
_cell.length_c   1.000
_cell.angle_alpha   90.00
_cell.angle_beta   90.00
_cell.angle_gamma   90.00
#
_symmetry.space_group_name_H-M   'P 1'
#
loop_
_entity.id
_entity.type
_entity.pdbx_description
1 polymer ?
#
loop_
_entity_poly.entity_id
_entity_poly.type
_entity_poly.pdbx_seq_one_letter_code
_entity_poly.pdbx_strand_id
1 'polypeptide(L)'
;MVIYRLIFLEILHRKGGFAMGVLSAAVAVACLVGSLTLLRKHDVRTEQIVADKQRAAADLMNRMQEDFRRLTFKVGFTTLILHEKQPLAELFAGGHATHYMPEDYGETLAAAKVATINRVLPTLQERTAWPERGDEIGILRAIGVRRMQVLAIFLGEALVMGLAGGCTGYIAGLAVAAAWRDPAGAVSAQSLFDPVLLLASLLAAPLLALIASALPALLAARHDPADMLRE
;
A
#
# COMPACT_ATOMS: atom_id res chain seq x y z
N MET A 1 -16.06 -13.21 -41.13
CA MET A 1 -16.16 -13.76 -39.76
C MET A 1 -16.24 -12.61 -38.78
N VAL A 2 -17.18 -12.64 -37.83
CA VAL A 2 -17.43 -11.52 -36.93
C VAL A 2 -16.59 -11.67 -35.66
N ILE A 3 -15.85 -10.62 -35.29
CA ILE A 3 -14.79 -10.63 -34.27
C ILE A 3 -15.30 -11.03 -32.87
N TYR A 4 -16.52 -10.60 -32.51
CA TYR A 4 -17.12 -10.96 -31.21
C TYR A 4 -17.28 -12.46 -31.00
N ARG A 5 -17.50 -13.22 -32.10
CA ARG A 5 -17.70 -14.67 -32.02
C ARG A 5 -16.39 -15.38 -31.72
N LEU A 6 -15.26 -14.87 -32.23
CA LEU A 6 -13.93 -15.36 -31.89
C LEU A 6 -13.57 -15.07 -30.43
N ILE A 7 -13.85 -13.86 -29.93
CA ILE A 7 -13.62 -13.51 -28.53
C ILE A 7 -14.40 -14.48 -27.61
N PHE A 8 -15.67 -14.73 -27.91
CA PHE A 8 -16.48 -15.66 -27.12
C PHE A 8 -15.98 -17.09 -27.18
N LEU A 9 -15.55 -17.57 -28.35
CA LEU A 9 -14.99 -18.90 -28.50
C LEU A 9 -13.67 -19.05 -27.73
N GLU A 10 -12.82 -18.03 -27.74
CA GLU A 10 -11.56 -18.01 -27.01
C GLU A 10 -11.80 -18.07 -25.49
N ILE A 11 -12.71 -17.23 -24.97
CA ILE A 11 -13.11 -17.24 -23.55
C ILE A 11 -13.69 -18.62 -23.16
N LEU A 12 -14.48 -19.22 -24.05
CA LEU A 12 -15.11 -20.53 -23.81
C LEU A 12 -14.10 -21.68 -23.87
N HIS A 13 -13.06 -21.57 -24.70
CA HIS A 13 -11.99 -22.55 -24.76
C HIS A 13 -11.09 -22.44 -23.52
N ARG A 14 -10.87 -21.22 -23.02
CA ARG A 14 -9.88 -20.91 -21.97
C ARG A 14 -10.48 -20.54 -20.60
N LYS A 15 -11.51 -21.28 -20.19
CA LYS A 15 -12.30 -20.99 -18.96
C LYS A 15 -11.44 -20.82 -17.71
N GLY A 16 -10.40 -21.63 -17.54
CA GLY A 16 -9.53 -21.59 -16.36
C GLY A 16 -8.67 -20.34 -16.28
N GLY A 17 -8.01 -19.97 -17.39
CA GLY A 17 -7.20 -18.75 -17.47
C GLY A 17 -8.06 -17.49 -17.35
N PHE A 18 -9.21 -17.49 -18.02
CA PHE A 18 -10.17 -16.40 -17.92
C PHE A 18 -10.68 -16.23 -16.48
N ALA A 19 -11.08 -17.32 -15.82
CA ALA A 19 -11.55 -17.28 -14.43
C ALA A 19 -10.47 -16.76 -13.47
N MET A 20 -9.23 -17.24 -13.58
CA MET A 20 -8.13 -16.77 -12.73
C MET A 20 -7.83 -15.27 -12.92
N GLY A 21 -7.87 -14.79 -14.17
CA GLY A 21 -7.67 -13.37 -14.45
C GLY A 21 -8.78 -12.48 -13.90
N VAL A 22 -10.05 -12.89 -14.05
CA VAL A 22 -11.20 -12.21 -13.42
C VAL A 22 -11.04 -12.20 -11.90
N LEU A 23 -10.65 -13.32 -11.30
CA LEU A 23 -10.51 -13.47 -9.85
C LEU A 23 -9.38 -12.59 -9.30
N SER A 24 -8.23 -12.53 -9.99
CA SER A 24 -7.13 -11.63 -9.65
C SER A 24 -7.54 -10.15 -9.69
N ALA A 25 -8.21 -9.73 -10.78
CA ALA A 25 -8.72 -8.37 -10.90
C ALA A 25 -9.77 -8.05 -9.82
N ALA A 26 -10.66 -9.01 -9.52
CA ALA A 26 -11.65 -8.87 -8.46
C ALA A 26 -11.00 -8.68 -7.08
N VAL A 27 -9.98 -9.48 -6.75
CA VAL A 27 -9.27 -9.37 -5.47
C VAL A 27 -8.54 -8.03 -5.34
N ALA A 28 -7.88 -7.57 -6.40
CA ALA A 28 -7.20 -6.28 -6.39
C ALA A 28 -8.16 -5.11 -6.15
N VAL A 29 -9.30 -5.10 -6.87
CA VAL A 29 -10.34 -4.08 -6.69
C VAL A 29 -11.00 -4.19 -5.31
N ALA A 30 -11.28 -5.40 -4.83
CA ALA A 30 -11.86 -5.62 -3.51
C ALA A 30 -10.96 -5.09 -2.39
N CYS A 31 -9.64 -5.30 -2.48
CA CYS A 31 -8.68 -4.82 -1.51
C CYS A 31 -8.63 -3.28 -1.47
N LEU A 32 -8.61 -2.64 -2.65
CA LEU A 32 -8.57 -1.18 -2.77
C LEU A 32 -9.87 -0.54 -2.26
N VAL A 33 -11.02 -1.05 -2.70
CA VAL A 33 -12.34 -0.57 -2.26
C VAL A 33 -12.50 -0.81 -0.75
N GLY A 34 -12.16 -1.99 -0.25
CA GLY A 34 -12.22 -2.31 1.18
C GLY A 34 -11.36 -1.38 2.04
N SER A 35 -10.12 -1.11 1.62
CA SER A 35 -9.21 -0.19 2.31
C SER A 35 -9.78 1.24 2.37
N LEU A 36 -10.24 1.78 1.23
CA LEU A 36 -10.80 3.13 1.17
C LEU A 36 -12.11 3.27 1.97
N THR A 37 -12.94 2.22 1.96
CA THR A 37 -14.21 2.22 2.70
C THR A 37 -13.98 2.14 4.21
N LEU A 38 -13.03 1.32 4.66
CA LEU A 38 -12.61 1.27 6.07
C LEU A 38 -11.98 2.59 6.53
N LEU A 39 -11.20 3.24 5.67
CA LEU A 39 -10.56 4.52 5.98
C LEU A 39 -11.60 5.62 6.20
N ARG A 40 -12.59 5.73 5.33
CA ARG A 40 -13.71 6.67 5.51
C ARG A 40 -14.53 6.40 6.77
N LYS A 41 -14.71 5.13 7.12
CA LYS A 41 -15.36 4.74 8.37
C LYS A 41 -14.58 5.24 9.61
N HIS A 42 -13.25 5.32 9.50
CA HIS A 42 -12.37 5.87 10.52
C HIS A 42 -12.34 7.41 10.55
N ASP A 43 -12.49 8.09 9.41
CA ASP A 43 -12.50 9.56 9.36
C ASP A 43 -13.67 10.15 10.15
N VAL A 44 -14.87 9.56 10.04
CA VAL A 44 -16.05 9.94 10.83
C VAL A 44 -15.81 9.78 12.34
N ARG A 45 -15.01 8.76 12.73
CA ARG A 45 -14.64 8.51 14.13
C ARG A 45 -13.57 9.49 14.63
N THR A 46 -12.72 9.97 13.74
CA THR A 46 -11.57 10.83 14.08
C THR A 46 -12.03 12.23 14.45
N GLU A 47 -13.05 12.79 13.77
CA GLU A 47 -13.58 14.11 14.14
C GLU A 47 -14.16 14.13 15.57
N GLN A 48 -14.87 13.08 15.98
CA GLN A 48 -15.44 12.97 17.33
C GLN A 48 -14.34 12.82 18.40
N ILE A 49 -13.34 11.97 18.14
CA ILE A 49 -12.21 11.78 19.07
C ILE A 49 -11.34 13.03 19.16
N VAL A 50 -11.14 13.77 18.07
CA VAL A 50 -10.36 15.02 18.07
C VAL A 50 -11.08 16.10 18.86
N ALA A 51 -12.40 16.24 18.74
CA ALA A 51 -13.18 17.18 19.53
C ALA A 51 -13.15 16.85 21.04
N ASP A 52 -13.28 15.56 21.40
CA ASP A 52 -13.19 15.13 22.80
C ASP A 52 -11.78 15.27 23.37
N LYS A 53 -10.74 14.97 22.57
CA LYS A 53 -9.34 15.19 22.97
C LYS A 53 -8.96 16.67 23.02
N GLN A 54 -9.53 17.54 22.21
CA GLN A 54 -9.31 18.99 22.30
C GLN A 54 -9.91 19.55 23.60
N ARG A 55 -11.10 19.08 24.01
CA ARG A 55 -11.69 19.45 25.31
C ARG A 55 -10.86 18.92 26.48
N ALA A 56 -10.47 17.64 26.42
CA ALA A 56 -9.61 17.05 27.44
C ALA A 56 -8.23 17.71 27.49
N ALA A 57 -7.66 18.11 26.35
CA ALA A 57 -6.39 18.83 26.27
C ALA A 57 -6.48 20.25 26.80
N ALA A 58 -7.61 20.96 26.59
CA ALA A 58 -7.86 22.27 27.19
C ALA A 58 -7.97 22.18 28.72
N ASP A 59 -8.68 21.18 29.23
CA ASP A 59 -8.81 20.92 30.67
C ASP A 59 -7.50 20.44 31.30
N LEU A 60 -6.72 19.64 30.55
CA LEU A 60 -5.39 19.20 30.95
C LEU A 60 -4.41 20.38 30.92
N MET A 61 -4.47 21.26 29.92
CA MET A 61 -3.64 22.47 29.86
C MET A 61 -3.89 23.37 31.07
N ASN A 62 -5.14 23.62 31.44
CA ASN A 62 -5.45 24.42 32.64
C ASN A 62 -4.92 23.76 33.91
N ARG A 63 -5.11 22.44 34.08
CA ARG A 63 -4.56 21.69 35.22
C ARG A 63 -3.04 21.66 35.23
N MET A 64 -2.41 21.43 34.08
CA MET A 64 -0.96 21.44 33.92
C MET A 64 -0.38 22.83 34.16
N GLN A 65 -1.06 23.91 33.81
CA GLN A 65 -0.58 25.27 34.05
C GLN A 65 -0.65 25.61 35.55
N GLU A 66 -1.64 25.09 36.25
CA GLU A 66 -1.75 25.19 37.71
C GLU A 66 -0.75 24.29 38.44
N ASP A 67 -0.52 23.07 37.94
CA ASP A 67 0.52 22.16 38.42
C ASP A 67 1.93 22.69 38.11
N PHE A 68 2.17 23.28 36.94
CA PHE A 68 3.41 23.98 36.62
C PHE A 68 3.61 25.17 37.54
N ARG A 69 2.58 25.97 37.83
CA ARG A 69 2.68 27.04 38.83
C ARG A 69 3.09 26.49 40.21
N ARG A 70 2.55 25.34 40.62
CA ARG A 70 2.90 24.67 41.90
C ARG A 70 4.27 23.99 41.85
N LEU A 71 4.68 23.45 40.71
CA LEU A 71 5.96 22.78 40.48
C LEU A 71 7.08 23.79 40.31
N THR A 72 6.87 24.96 39.70
CA THR A 72 7.85 26.07 39.65
C THR A 72 8.26 26.48 41.06
N PHE A 73 7.35 26.40 42.02
CA PHE A 73 7.62 26.60 43.45
C PHE A 73 8.40 25.45 44.11
N LYS A 74 8.48 24.28 43.46
CA LYS A 74 9.09 23.03 43.95
C LYS A 74 10.20 22.47 43.05
N VAL A 75 10.64 23.17 42.01
CA VAL A 75 11.74 22.70 41.16
C VAL A 75 12.98 22.77 42.02
N GLY A 76 13.45 21.59 42.45
CA GLY A 76 14.80 21.43 42.93
C GLY A 76 15.72 22.05 41.90
N PHE A 77 16.54 22.98 42.35
CA PHE A 77 17.54 23.69 41.57
C PHE A 77 18.31 22.68 40.72
N THR A 78 18.39 22.94 39.42
CA THR A 78 19.30 22.20 38.54
C THR A 78 20.73 22.49 39.03
N THR A 79 21.32 21.55 39.75
CA THR A 79 22.69 21.68 40.23
C THR A 79 23.63 21.46 39.05
N LEU A 80 24.15 22.56 38.53
CA LEU A 80 25.24 22.54 37.57
C LEU A 80 26.53 22.17 38.31
N ILE A 81 26.99 20.94 38.14
CA ILE A 81 28.26 20.47 38.70
C ILE A 81 29.37 21.04 37.83
N LEU A 82 30.13 21.97 38.40
CA LEU A 82 31.27 22.59 37.75
C LEU A 82 32.56 22.04 38.34
N HIS A 83 33.61 22.03 37.52
CA HIS A 83 34.96 21.77 38.02
C HIS A 83 35.31 22.80 39.11
N GLU A 84 35.95 22.39 40.21
CA GLU A 84 36.21 23.24 41.40
C GLU A 84 36.92 24.56 41.06
N LYS A 85 37.72 24.54 39.99
CA LYS A 85 38.50 25.69 39.51
C LYS A 85 37.79 26.54 38.45
N GLN A 86 36.53 26.26 38.09
CA GLN A 86 35.79 27.01 37.06
C GLN A 86 35.28 28.36 37.60
N PRO A 87 35.71 29.51 37.06
CA PRO A 87 35.14 30.81 37.41
C PRO A 87 33.73 30.97 36.81
N LEU A 88 32.74 31.31 37.63
CA LEU A 88 31.35 31.47 37.18
C LEU A 88 31.17 32.67 36.22
N ALA A 89 31.93 33.75 36.43
CA ALA A 89 31.82 34.96 35.60
C ALA A 89 32.16 34.68 34.12
N GLU A 90 33.17 33.85 33.85
CA GLU A 90 33.54 33.44 32.50
C GLU A 90 32.50 32.51 31.87
N LEU A 91 31.93 31.59 32.65
CA LEU A 91 30.88 30.68 32.20
C LEU A 91 29.63 31.44 31.74
N PHE A 92 29.18 32.44 32.51
CA PHE A 92 28.00 33.23 32.15
C PHE A 92 28.26 34.20 30.99
N ALA A 93 29.48 34.73 30.86
CA ALA A 93 29.84 35.63 29.77
C ALA A 93 30.04 34.89 28.43
N GLY A 94 30.65 33.70 28.46
CA GLY A 94 30.97 32.91 27.27
C GLY A 94 29.93 31.84 26.89
N GLY A 95 29.00 31.53 27.79
CA GLY A 95 27.98 30.48 27.59
C GLY A 95 28.52 29.05 27.61
N HIS A 96 29.79 28.83 27.98
CA HIS A 96 30.44 27.52 28.03
C HIS A 96 31.49 27.46 29.16
N ALA A 97 31.76 26.26 29.68
CA ALA A 97 32.78 26.05 30.72
C ALA A 97 34.18 26.03 30.10
N THR A 98 35.14 26.67 30.77
CA THR A 98 36.55 26.77 30.34
C THR A 98 37.44 25.69 30.95
N HIS A 99 37.01 25.07 32.05
CA HIS A 99 37.64 23.91 32.68
C HIS A 99 36.84 22.63 32.43
N TYR A 100 37.54 21.62 31.94
CA TYR A 100 36.96 20.32 31.60
C TYR A 100 36.94 19.37 32.79
N MET A 101 36.02 18.41 32.75
CA MET A 101 35.86 17.39 33.78
C MET A 101 36.89 16.26 33.58
N PRO A 102 37.45 15.64 34.66
CA PRO A 102 38.43 14.56 34.53
C PRO A 102 37.85 13.28 33.90
N GLU A 103 38.67 12.54 33.18
CA GLU A 103 38.28 11.37 32.38
C GLU A 103 37.76 10.16 33.21
N ASP A 104 38.14 10.05 34.49
CA ASP A 104 37.74 8.97 35.42
C ASP A 104 36.21 8.78 35.51
N TYR A 105 35.44 9.87 35.33
CA TYR A 105 33.98 9.81 35.36
C TYR A 105 33.38 9.13 34.13
N GLY A 106 34.08 9.17 32.99
CA GLY A 106 33.70 8.48 31.77
C GLY A 106 33.81 6.96 31.92
N GLU A 107 34.80 6.47 32.67
CA GLU A 107 34.96 5.03 32.93
C GLU A 107 33.82 4.47 33.78
N THR A 108 33.31 5.27 34.71
CA THR A 108 32.14 4.91 35.54
C THR A 108 30.87 4.72 34.69
N LEU A 109 30.75 5.47 33.59
CA LEU A 109 29.65 5.36 32.62
C LEU A 109 29.88 4.25 31.58
N ALA A 110 31.12 4.04 31.15
CA ALA A 110 31.49 2.96 30.23
C ALA A 110 31.29 1.57 30.85
N ALA A 111 31.40 1.46 32.18
CA ALA A 111 31.04 0.26 32.93
C ALA A 111 29.53 -0.07 32.91
N ALA A 112 28.67 0.84 32.42
CA ALA A 112 27.25 0.60 32.27
C ALA A 112 26.96 -0.24 31.01
N LYS A 113 26.45 -1.46 31.19
CA LYS A 113 26.14 -2.45 30.14
C LYS A 113 24.95 -2.05 29.25
N VAL A 114 25.11 -1.07 28.37
CA VAL A 114 24.08 -0.65 27.41
C VAL A 114 24.45 -1.10 25.99
N ALA A 115 24.26 -2.42 25.77
CA ALA A 115 24.01 -3.12 24.51
C ALA A 115 25.07 -3.14 23.37
N THR A 116 25.52 -4.36 23.04
CA THR A 116 26.31 -4.73 21.85
C THR A 116 25.38 -5.08 20.69
N ILE A 117 25.50 -4.38 19.56
CA ILE A 117 24.74 -4.68 18.33
C ILE A 117 25.37 -5.89 17.65
N ASN A 118 24.64 -6.99 17.62
CA ASN A 118 25.06 -8.25 17.03
C ASN A 118 24.25 -8.52 15.77
N ARG A 119 24.98 -8.74 14.66
CA ARG A 119 24.61 -9.49 13.46
C ARG A 119 24.12 -8.69 12.24
N VAL A 120 24.81 -8.95 11.12
CA VAL A 120 24.37 -8.69 9.75
C VAL A 120 24.30 -10.04 9.05
N LEU A 121 23.23 -10.27 8.29
CA LEU A 121 22.99 -11.50 7.52
C LEU A 121 23.04 -11.17 6.03
N PRO A 122 23.76 -11.95 5.21
CA PRO A 122 23.64 -11.86 3.76
C PRO A 122 22.47 -12.71 3.24
N THR A 123 21.89 -12.30 2.12
CA THR A 123 20.83 -13.03 1.41
C THR A 123 21.24 -13.19 -0.05
N LEU A 124 21.06 -14.38 -0.60
CA LEU A 124 21.24 -14.68 -2.03
C LEU A 124 19.87 -14.94 -2.65
N GLN A 125 19.64 -14.37 -3.83
CA GLN A 125 18.44 -14.61 -4.64
C GLN A 125 18.86 -15.06 -6.04
N GLU A 126 18.24 -16.13 -6.52
CA GLU A 126 18.36 -16.59 -7.90
C GLU A 126 17.00 -16.43 -8.59
N ARG A 127 17.01 -15.97 -9.85
CA ARG A 127 15.81 -15.89 -10.68
C ARG A 127 15.86 -16.99 -11.74
N THR A 128 14.82 -17.82 -11.77
CA THR A 128 14.58 -18.76 -12.86
C THR A 128 13.57 -18.15 -13.84
N ALA A 129 13.85 -18.30 -15.14
CA ALA A 129 12.96 -17.88 -16.22
C ALA A 129 12.12 -19.08 -16.69
N TRP A 130 10.80 -18.90 -16.75
CA TRP A 130 9.86 -19.91 -17.23
C TRP A 130 9.55 -19.68 -18.72
N PRO A 131 9.53 -20.71 -19.58
CA PRO A 131 9.02 -20.56 -20.93
C PRO A 131 7.50 -20.34 -20.91
N GLU A 132 7.04 -19.21 -21.46
CA GLU A 132 5.60 -18.90 -21.60
C GLU A 132 5.16 -18.89 -23.08
N ARG A 133 4.06 -19.62 -23.34
CA ARG A 133 2.99 -19.36 -24.33
C ARG A 133 3.39 -18.91 -25.76
N GLY A 134 4.28 -19.65 -26.42
CA GLY A 134 4.55 -19.47 -27.84
C GLY A 134 3.51 -20.11 -28.78
N ASP A 135 3.08 -21.34 -28.47
CA ASP A 135 2.53 -22.24 -29.50
C ASP A 135 1.12 -21.90 -30.02
N GLU A 136 0.25 -21.32 -29.19
CA GLU A 136 -1.16 -21.07 -29.56
C GLU A 136 -1.31 -19.90 -30.56
N ILE A 137 -0.44 -18.89 -30.46
CA ILE A 137 -0.45 -17.71 -31.34
C ILE A 137 0.07 -18.10 -32.74
N GLY A 138 1.02 -19.04 -32.80
CA GLY A 138 1.52 -19.62 -34.04
C GLY A 138 0.41 -20.29 -34.87
N ILE A 139 -0.50 -21.02 -34.22
CA ILE A 139 -1.63 -21.71 -34.87
C ILE A 139 -2.63 -20.70 -35.46
N LEU A 140 -3.01 -19.67 -34.71
CA LEU A 140 -3.92 -18.61 -35.19
C LEU A 140 -3.34 -17.86 -36.40
N ARG A 141 -2.02 -17.62 -36.42
CA ARG A 141 -1.33 -16.99 -37.56
C ARG A 141 -1.20 -17.94 -38.76
N ALA A 142 -1.01 -19.25 -38.54
CA ALA A 142 -0.96 -20.24 -39.61
C ALA A 142 -2.30 -20.39 -40.38
N ILE A 143 -3.42 -20.08 -39.72
CA ILE A 143 -4.77 -20.06 -40.32
C ILE A 143 -5.06 -18.74 -41.06
N GLY A 144 -4.12 -17.78 -41.07
CA GLY A 144 -4.22 -16.53 -41.84
C GLY A 144 -4.93 -15.38 -41.13
N VAL A 145 -5.07 -15.43 -39.80
CA VAL A 145 -5.64 -14.33 -39.01
C VAL A 145 -4.73 -13.09 -39.09
N ARG A 146 -5.29 -11.93 -39.43
CA ARG A 146 -4.52 -10.68 -39.57
C ARG A 146 -4.01 -10.21 -38.20
N ARG A 147 -2.84 -9.57 -38.20
CA ARG A 147 -2.21 -8.96 -37.00
C ARG A 147 -3.16 -8.12 -36.15
N MET A 148 -4.00 -7.31 -36.78
CA MET A 148 -4.99 -6.46 -36.09
C MET A 148 -6.15 -7.27 -35.47
N GLN A 149 -6.49 -8.43 -36.03
CA GLN A 149 -7.53 -9.30 -35.48
C GLN A 149 -7.01 -10.06 -34.25
N VAL A 150 -5.75 -10.52 -34.28
CA VAL A 150 -5.10 -11.10 -33.09
C VAL A 150 -5.09 -10.09 -31.95
N LEU A 151 -4.65 -8.85 -32.22
CA LEU A 151 -4.66 -7.77 -31.23
C LEU A 151 -6.07 -7.50 -30.67
N ALA A 152 -7.09 -7.47 -31.54
CA ALA A 152 -8.48 -7.24 -31.14
C ALA A 152 -9.06 -8.36 -30.26
N ILE A 153 -8.63 -9.60 -30.45
CA ILE A 153 -9.06 -10.74 -29.62
C ILE A 153 -8.52 -10.59 -28.20
N PHE A 154 -7.21 -10.34 -28.05
CA PHE A 154 -6.58 -10.17 -26.73
C PHE A 154 -7.08 -8.92 -25.99
N LEU A 155 -7.20 -7.77 -26.67
CA LEU A 155 -7.75 -6.56 -26.06
C LEU A 155 -9.23 -6.74 -25.68
N GLY A 156 -10.00 -7.44 -26.52
CA GLY A 156 -11.40 -7.75 -26.23
C GLY A 156 -11.56 -8.65 -25.01
N GLU A 157 -10.73 -9.68 -24.88
CA GLU A 157 -10.71 -10.56 -23.71
C GLU A 157 -10.33 -9.78 -22.44
N ALA A 158 -9.29 -8.96 -22.50
CA ALA A 158 -8.83 -8.14 -21.37
C ALA A 158 -9.90 -7.12 -20.92
N LEU A 159 -10.63 -6.51 -21.86
CA LEU A 159 -11.73 -5.61 -21.55
C LEU A 159 -12.85 -6.32 -20.78
N VAL A 160 -13.29 -7.48 -21.28
CA VAL A 160 -14.36 -8.26 -20.64
C VAL A 160 -13.92 -8.76 -19.27
N MET A 161 -12.68 -9.22 -19.16
CA MET A 161 -12.08 -9.67 -17.90
C MET A 161 -11.99 -8.53 -16.88
N GLY A 162 -11.56 -7.34 -17.29
CA GLY A 162 -11.45 -6.18 -16.41
C GLY A 162 -12.81 -5.63 -15.96
N LEU A 163 -13.83 -5.63 -16.82
CA LEU A 163 -15.19 -5.27 -16.42
C LEU A 163 -15.80 -6.28 -15.45
N ALA A 164 -15.66 -7.57 -15.73
CA ALA A 164 -16.14 -8.63 -14.85
C ALA A 164 -15.42 -8.59 -13.48
N GLY A 165 -14.10 -8.42 -13.49
CA GLY A 165 -13.28 -8.28 -12.28
C GLY A 165 -13.62 -7.01 -11.49
N GLY A 166 -13.82 -5.88 -12.16
CA GLY A 166 -14.21 -4.61 -11.51
C GLY A 166 -15.56 -4.73 -10.79
N CYS A 167 -16.59 -5.25 -11.46
CA CYS A 167 -17.91 -5.46 -10.85
C CYS A 167 -17.85 -6.42 -9.66
N THR A 168 -17.26 -7.59 -9.84
CA THR A 168 -17.20 -8.63 -8.81
C THR A 168 -16.32 -8.20 -7.63
N GLY A 169 -15.22 -7.50 -7.89
CA GLY A 169 -14.33 -6.95 -6.86
C GLY A 169 -14.96 -5.84 -6.04
N TYR A 170 -15.72 -4.93 -6.66
CA TYR A 170 -16.44 -3.87 -5.94
C TYR A 170 -17.48 -4.45 -4.97
N ILE A 171 -18.28 -5.43 -5.44
CA ILE A 171 -19.28 -6.13 -4.61
C ILE A 171 -18.59 -6.87 -3.45
N ALA A 172 -17.50 -7.59 -3.73
CA ALA A 172 -16.76 -8.31 -2.70
C ALA A 172 -16.12 -7.35 -1.68
N GLY A 173 -15.56 -6.23 -2.12
CA GLY A 173 -14.97 -5.20 -1.24
C GLY A 173 -16.02 -4.58 -0.31
N LEU A 174 -17.20 -4.26 -0.83
CA LEU A 174 -18.34 -3.81 -0.01
C LEU A 174 -18.79 -4.87 0.99
N ALA A 175 -18.89 -6.14 0.56
CA ALA A 175 -19.29 -7.23 1.43
C ALA A 175 -18.30 -7.43 2.59
N VAL A 176 -16.99 -7.34 2.32
CA VAL A 176 -15.95 -7.41 3.36
C VAL A 176 -16.04 -6.20 4.30
N ALA A 177 -16.22 -4.99 3.76
CA ALA A 177 -16.37 -3.78 4.58
C ALA A 177 -17.63 -3.80 5.46
N ALA A 178 -18.73 -4.38 4.97
CA ALA A 178 -19.98 -4.54 5.69
C ALA A 178 -19.91 -5.68 6.73
N ALA A 179 -19.21 -6.78 6.42
CA ALA A 179 -18.99 -7.90 7.34
C ALA A 179 -17.98 -7.55 8.45
N TRP A 180 -17.18 -6.50 8.27
CA TRP A 180 -16.28 -6.00 9.30
C TRP A 180 -17.07 -5.42 10.48
N ARG A 181 -17.22 -6.27 11.49
CA ARG A 181 -18.11 -6.09 12.64
C ARG A 181 -17.65 -4.91 13.50
N ASP A 182 -18.48 -3.88 13.52
CA ASP A 182 -18.34 -2.73 14.39
C ASP A 182 -18.93 -3.04 15.78
N PRO A 183 -18.27 -2.69 16.90
CA PRO A 183 -18.84 -2.83 18.23
C PRO A 183 -20.10 -1.98 18.47
N ALA A 184 -20.36 -0.96 17.62
CA ALA A 184 -21.43 0.02 17.79
C ALA A 184 -22.62 -0.11 16.82
N GLY A 185 -22.65 -1.16 15.99
CA GLY A 185 -23.83 -1.61 15.22
C GLY A 185 -24.79 -0.55 14.69
N ALA A 186 -24.40 0.26 13.69
CA ALA A 186 -25.37 1.16 13.03
C ALA A 186 -25.00 1.68 11.62
N VAL A 187 -23.96 1.15 10.95
CA VAL A 187 -23.63 1.62 9.59
C VAL A 187 -24.36 0.74 8.57
N SER A 188 -25.47 1.23 8.03
CA SER A 188 -26.25 0.55 6.99
C SER A 188 -25.41 0.38 5.72
N ALA A 189 -25.47 -0.80 5.09
CA ALA A 189 -24.74 -1.12 3.85
C ALA A 189 -24.99 -0.11 2.72
N GLN A 190 -26.13 0.60 2.76
CA GLN A 190 -26.51 1.64 1.81
C GLN A 190 -25.66 2.91 1.95
N SER A 191 -25.19 3.23 3.16
CA SER A 191 -24.33 4.41 3.42
C SER A 191 -22.88 4.21 2.98
N LEU A 192 -22.47 2.96 2.73
CA LEU A 192 -21.14 2.60 2.24
C LEU A 192 -21.06 2.64 0.71
N PHE A 193 -22.19 2.77 0.02
CA PHE A 193 -22.23 2.79 -1.42
C PHE A 193 -21.84 4.19 -1.93
N ASP A 194 -20.62 4.31 -2.46
CA ASP A 194 -20.17 5.54 -3.11
C ASP A 194 -20.17 5.35 -4.64
N PRO A 195 -21.07 6.07 -5.36
CA PRO A 195 -21.12 6.04 -6.83
C PRO A 195 -19.78 6.39 -7.49
N VAL A 196 -18.96 7.22 -6.84
CA VAL A 196 -17.64 7.63 -7.36
C VAL A 196 -16.65 6.47 -7.29
N LEU A 197 -16.62 5.70 -6.20
CA LEU A 197 -15.78 4.50 -6.10
C LEU A 197 -16.23 3.41 -7.08
N LEU A 198 -17.54 3.24 -7.27
CA LEU A 198 -18.07 2.32 -8.27
C LEU A 198 -17.57 2.69 -9.67
N LEU A 199 -17.73 3.96 -10.07
CA LEU A 199 -17.31 4.44 -11.39
C LEU A 199 -15.79 4.32 -11.56
N ALA A 200 -15.02 4.69 -10.52
CA ALA A 200 -13.57 4.58 -10.53
C ALA A 200 -13.10 3.13 -10.69
N SER A 201 -13.70 2.17 -9.97
CA SER A 201 -13.34 0.75 -10.09
C SER A 201 -13.72 0.16 -11.46
N LEU A 202 -14.88 0.56 -12.00
CA LEU A 202 -15.37 0.07 -13.28
C LEU A 202 -14.58 0.63 -14.47
N LEU A 203 -13.96 1.79 -14.33
CA LEU A 203 -13.06 2.36 -15.34
C LEU A 203 -11.62 1.90 -15.15
N ALA A 204 -11.10 1.90 -13.92
CA ALA A 204 -9.70 1.59 -13.65
C ALA A 204 -9.37 0.11 -13.91
N ALA A 205 -10.25 -0.82 -13.54
CA ALA A 205 -10.02 -2.25 -13.71
C ALA A 205 -9.82 -2.67 -15.19
N PRO A 206 -10.72 -2.34 -16.13
CA PRO A 206 -10.49 -2.62 -17.54
C PRO A 206 -9.31 -1.85 -18.12
N LEU A 207 -9.07 -0.62 -17.69
CA LEU A 207 -7.95 0.17 -18.21
C LEU A 207 -6.59 -0.43 -17.82
N LEU A 208 -6.46 -0.90 -16.58
CA LEU A 208 -5.29 -1.64 -16.12
C LEU A 208 -5.15 -3.00 -16.81
N ALA A 209 -6.26 -3.74 -16.99
CA ALA A 209 -6.25 -5.01 -17.72
C ALA A 209 -5.81 -4.82 -19.17
N LEU A 210 -6.29 -3.78 -19.85
CA LEU A 210 -5.88 -3.41 -21.20
C LEU A 210 -4.38 -3.11 -21.25
N ILE A 211 -3.86 -2.29 -20.35
CA ILE A 211 -2.43 -1.94 -20.28
C ILE A 211 -1.58 -3.21 -20.06
N ALA A 212 -1.98 -4.06 -19.12
CA ALA A 212 -1.28 -5.32 -18.82
C ALA A 212 -1.29 -6.28 -20.03
N SER A 213 -2.40 -6.35 -20.76
CA SER A 213 -2.54 -7.20 -21.96
C SER A 213 -1.89 -6.61 -23.22
N ALA A 214 -1.67 -5.29 -23.28
CA ALA A 214 -1.22 -4.63 -24.50
C ALA A 214 0.20 -5.07 -24.89
N LEU A 215 1.11 -5.20 -23.92
CA LEU A 215 2.48 -5.63 -24.18
C LEU A 215 2.57 -7.08 -24.73
N PRO A 216 2.00 -8.11 -24.08
CA PRO A 216 2.02 -9.46 -24.62
C PRO A 216 1.23 -9.57 -25.93
N ALA A 217 0.11 -8.84 -26.09
CA ALA A 217 -0.65 -8.86 -27.33
C ALA A 217 0.14 -8.25 -28.51
N LEU A 218 0.94 -7.21 -28.25
CA LEU A 218 1.83 -6.62 -29.27
C LEU A 218 2.99 -7.55 -29.64
N LEU A 219 3.56 -8.26 -28.66
CA LEU A 219 4.62 -9.25 -28.88
C LEU A 219 4.09 -10.45 -29.69
N ALA A 220 2.94 -11.01 -29.28
CA ALA A 220 2.20 -12.05 -29.98
C ALA A 220 1.88 -11.68 -31.44
N ALA A 221 1.44 -10.44 -31.66
CA ALA A 221 1.12 -9.92 -32.98
C ALA A 221 2.36 -9.75 -33.89
N ARG A 222 3.58 -9.69 -33.33
CA ARG A 222 4.84 -9.49 -34.07
C ARG A 222 5.58 -10.80 -34.40
N HIS A 223 5.37 -11.88 -33.65
CA HIS A 223 6.07 -13.15 -33.89
C HIS A 223 5.68 -13.81 -35.21
N ASP A 224 6.69 -14.14 -36.03
CA ASP A 224 6.52 -14.69 -37.36
C ASP A 224 6.10 -16.18 -37.28
N PRO A 225 4.97 -16.60 -37.87
CA PRO A 225 4.47 -17.97 -37.79
C PRO A 225 5.43 -19.01 -38.37
N ALA A 226 6.36 -18.59 -39.25
CA ALA A 226 7.35 -19.48 -39.84
C ALA A 226 8.43 -19.92 -38.83
N ASP A 227 8.74 -19.09 -37.83
CA ASP A 227 9.73 -19.41 -36.80
C ASP A 227 9.13 -20.29 -35.68
N MET A 228 7.83 -20.17 -35.40
CA MET A 228 7.16 -20.96 -34.35
C MET A 228 6.84 -22.40 -34.73
N LEU A 229 6.90 -22.76 -36.02
CA LEU A 229 6.67 -24.12 -36.52
C LEU A 229 7.98 -24.90 -36.74
N ARG A 230 9.13 -24.32 -36.39
CA ARG A 230 10.47 -24.90 -36.59
C ARG A 230 11.12 -25.43 -35.30
N GLU A 231 10.53 -25.17 -34.14
CA GLU A 231 10.84 -25.80 -32.85
C GLU A 231 9.81 -26.88 -32.51
#